data_AF-A0A5C3PTE4-F1
#
_entry.id   AF-A0A5C3PTE4-F1
#
_cell.length_a   1.000
_cell.length_b   1.000
_cell.length_c   1.000
_cell.angle_alpha   90.00
_cell.angle_beta   90.00
_cell.angle_gamma   90.00
#
_symmetry.space_group_name_H-M   'P 1'
#
loop_
_entity.id
_entity.type
_entity.pdbx_description
1 polymer ?
#
loop_
_entity_poly.entity_id
_entity_poly.type
_entity_poly.pdbx_seq_one_letter_code
_entity_poly.pdbx_strand_id
1 'polypeptide(L)'
;MPAGAAPSFLSLPAEVIERILTFSDPRDVSGYAQTCRYARKLVYEAEDQYLWRELYLGRPFDDLRRGIATPKGRIAAPSLSGTFDLSDPKEDAQWRPELQRRVRAELIASSGTRDADLLQAAYEAFLSAIDTAIPVPMDGAVRELQEEAAAGKEDRDSPSTPAALSRSENIRWVDRVLRKTRLLDVLPVYTGAIVNIPSLEQLNADGSVSPSEYDLEDARADPDGIDIPYPEVCWVPARFLQAQQMRARLRACVALSHESSFEIESRVRMAKLRKASRAFVYDMRKYQLSTLWGPYRTSEDGRTVLVNWEHVEHILNVVGLKLREIPISSLGYFKKPLFQMDALRAYTAVGAAQRAEDDWAGVSGTWRRFVCFMDYRDLYTYNYSTLPPGPHDPDFFDDPFDEALRPVELTLELITRDDYLAESHRIPFDPSTSSTRSASRGGPIGDCDHDPRFPTLYFKGYSRGAQHSDDATIRGKVSTLSDGAVRWHFVTSYDGRMQWGAEGVQVGHVCSAAGVAGIWTGAHHDRDDPAGPFWMVKVSDGLPNGVLNTLH
;
A
#
# COMPACT_ATOMS: atom_id res chain seq x y z
N MET A 1 15.41 51.33 -47.21
CA MET A 1 15.62 50.07 -46.48
C MET A 1 14.66 50.08 -45.30
N PRO A 2 13.59 49.27 -45.27
CA PRO A 2 12.74 49.22 -44.09
C PRO A 2 13.54 48.59 -42.95
N ALA A 3 13.40 49.14 -41.74
CA ALA A 3 14.04 48.66 -40.53
C ALA A 3 13.75 47.16 -40.36
N GLY A 4 14.82 46.34 -40.31
CA GLY A 4 14.70 44.90 -40.13
C GLY A 4 13.92 44.61 -38.87
N ALA A 5 12.79 43.92 -39.02
CA ALA A 5 12.02 43.42 -37.89
C ALA A 5 12.97 42.61 -36.99
N ALA A 6 13.02 42.96 -35.70
CA ALA A 6 13.79 42.19 -34.73
C ALA A 6 13.40 40.71 -34.85
N PRO A 7 14.37 39.78 -34.85
CA PRO A 7 14.07 38.36 -34.95
C PRO A 7 13.10 37.98 -33.84
N SER A 8 11.91 37.51 -34.21
CA SER A 8 10.89 37.11 -33.25
C SER A 8 11.24 35.73 -32.69
N PHE A 9 10.80 35.42 -31.47
CA PHE A 9 10.98 34.08 -30.89
C PHE A 9 10.48 32.95 -31.82
N LEU A 10 9.43 33.23 -32.60
CA LEU A 10 8.85 32.30 -33.58
C LEU A 10 9.66 32.15 -34.88
N SER A 11 10.73 32.92 -35.05
CA SER A 11 11.66 32.80 -36.20
C SER A 11 12.79 31.79 -35.95
N LEU A 12 12.89 31.26 -34.72
CA LEU A 12 13.82 30.18 -34.38
C LEU A 12 13.36 28.84 -34.98
N PRO A 13 14.30 27.92 -35.30
CA PRO A 13 13.96 26.54 -35.63
C PRO A 13 13.17 25.86 -34.50
N ALA A 14 12.26 24.95 -34.86
CA ALA A 14 11.36 24.27 -33.92
C ALA A 14 12.13 23.56 -32.79
N GLU A 15 13.26 22.94 -33.14
CA GLU A 15 14.14 22.21 -32.24
C GLU A 15 14.78 23.12 -31.18
N VAL A 16 15.10 24.36 -31.57
CA VAL A 16 15.64 25.37 -30.64
C VAL A 16 14.55 25.85 -29.69
N ILE A 17 13.33 26.06 -30.20
CA ILE A 17 12.19 26.43 -29.36
C ILE A 17 11.89 25.32 -28.36
N GLU A 18 11.82 24.07 -28.79
CA GLU A 18 11.63 22.91 -27.91
C GLU A 18 12.71 22.83 -26.84
N ARG A 19 13.99 22.97 -27.22
CA ARG A 19 15.10 22.98 -26.26
C ARG A 19 15.02 24.13 -25.27
N ILE A 20 14.48 25.28 -25.65
CA ILE A 20 14.22 26.37 -24.69
C ILE A 20 13.09 25.98 -23.73
N LEU A 21 12.01 25.40 -24.26
CA LEU A 21 10.86 24.98 -23.47
C LEU A 21 11.22 23.88 -22.45
N THR A 22 12.22 23.04 -22.69
CA THR A 22 12.66 22.02 -21.70
C THR A 22 13.19 22.63 -20.40
N PHE A 23 13.58 23.91 -20.39
CA PHE A 23 14.01 24.62 -19.17
C PHE A 23 12.86 25.31 -18.42
N SER A 24 11.64 25.25 -18.93
CA SER A 24 10.47 25.92 -18.35
C SER A 24 9.66 24.96 -17.45
N ASP A 25 8.86 25.51 -16.54
CA ASP A 25 7.89 24.67 -15.81
C ASP A 25 6.83 24.14 -16.80
N PRO A 26 6.36 22.88 -16.67
CA PRO A 26 5.33 22.33 -17.55
C PRO A 26 4.06 23.18 -17.64
N ARG A 27 3.75 23.96 -16.60
CA ARG A 27 2.64 24.93 -16.61
C ARG A 27 2.91 26.10 -17.55
N ASP A 28 4.13 26.62 -17.56
CA ASP A 28 4.52 27.73 -18.44
C ASP A 28 4.55 27.28 -19.90
N VAL A 29 4.98 26.02 -20.16
CA VAL A 29 4.88 25.39 -21.48
C VAL A 29 3.41 25.28 -21.94
N SER A 30 2.50 24.91 -21.03
CA SER A 30 1.06 24.90 -21.32
C SER A 30 0.51 26.31 -21.57
N GLY A 31 1.02 27.33 -20.88
CA GLY A 31 0.70 28.75 -21.14
C GLY A 31 1.20 29.20 -22.51
N TYR A 32 2.44 28.87 -22.88
CA TYR A 32 2.99 29.13 -24.22
C TYR A 32 2.15 28.49 -25.32
N ALA A 33 1.72 27.24 -25.15
CA ALA A 33 0.86 26.55 -26.11
C ALA A 33 -0.51 27.24 -26.34
N GLN A 34 -0.93 28.14 -25.45
CA GLN A 34 -2.18 28.90 -25.59
C GLN A 34 -1.99 30.23 -26.32
N THR A 35 -0.76 30.68 -26.59
CA THR A 35 -0.53 32.00 -27.19
C THR A 35 -0.83 32.04 -28.69
N CYS A 36 -0.59 30.95 -29.42
CA CYS A 36 -0.88 30.88 -30.85
C CYS A 36 -1.00 29.43 -31.37
N ARG A 37 -1.54 29.27 -32.60
CA ARG A 37 -1.70 27.95 -33.24
C ARG A 37 -0.38 27.22 -33.49
N TYR A 38 0.69 27.96 -33.83
CA TYR A 38 2.01 27.37 -34.03
C TYR A 38 2.55 26.76 -32.73
N ALA A 39 2.51 27.51 -31.63
CA ALA A 39 2.92 27.04 -30.30
C ALA A 39 2.11 25.82 -29.85
N ARG A 40 0.79 25.83 -30.10
CA ARG A 40 -0.08 24.68 -29.82
C ARG A 40 0.35 23.44 -30.60
N LYS A 41 0.61 23.60 -31.91
CA LYS A 41 1.03 22.50 -32.78
C LYS A 41 2.38 21.93 -32.33
N LEU A 42 3.33 22.80 -32.03
CA LEU A 42 4.66 22.42 -31.54
C LEU A 42 4.58 21.63 -30.22
N VAL A 43 3.77 22.06 -29.26
CA VAL A 43 3.73 21.44 -27.93
C VAL A 43 2.85 20.18 -27.90
N TYR A 44 1.70 20.18 -28.58
CA TYR A 44 0.67 19.15 -28.40
C TYR A 44 0.41 18.26 -29.62
N GLU A 45 0.89 18.65 -30.80
CA GLU A 45 0.65 17.96 -32.08
C GLU A 45 1.98 17.59 -32.78
N ALA A 46 3.10 17.61 -32.06
CA ALA A 46 4.37 17.07 -32.53
C ALA A 46 4.26 15.54 -32.70
N GLU A 47 4.95 15.00 -33.71
CA GLU A 47 4.95 13.56 -34.00
C GLU A 47 5.78 12.77 -32.98
N ASP A 48 6.80 13.40 -32.40
CA ASP A 48 7.63 12.81 -31.34
C ASP A 48 7.19 13.26 -29.94
N GLN A 49 7.73 12.59 -28.92
CA GLN A 49 7.53 12.94 -27.50
C GLN A 49 8.78 13.57 -26.87
N TYR A 50 9.72 14.10 -27.66
CA TYR A 50 10.99 14.63 -27.15
C TYR A 50 10.76 15.68 -26.07
N LEU A 51 9.99 16.73 -26.38
CA LEU A 51 9.71 17.82 -25.43
C LEU A 51 9.12 17.28 -24.10
N TRP A 52 8.13 16.39 -24.18
CA TRP A 52 7.45 15.84 -23.00
C TRP A 52 8.36 14.92 -22.18
N ARG A 53 9.19 14.13 -22.84
CA ARG A 53 10.20 13.30 -22.20
C ARG A 53 11.21 14.16 -21.45
N GLU A 54 11.79 15.16 -22.10
CA GLU A 54 12.77 16.04 -21.46
C GLU A 54 12.15 16.86 -20.32
N LEU A 55 10.91 17.35 -20.48
CA LEU A 55 10.18 18.01 -19.40
C LEU A 55 9.92 17.09 -18.21
N TYR A 56 9.65 15.80 -18.45
CA TYR A 56 9.47 14.82 -17.38
C TYR A 56 10.80 14.51 -16.69
N LEU A 57 11.85 14.20 -17.46
CA LEU A 57 13.18 13.86 -16.94
C LEU A 57 13.87 15.06 -16.25
N GLY A 58 13.50 16.29 -16.60
CA GLY A 58 13.93 17.51 -15.91
C GLY A 58 13.29 17.70 -14.52
N ARG A 59 12.31 16.86 -14.14
CA ARG A 59 11.69 16.87 -12.81
C ARG A 59 12.29 15.77 -11.92
N PRO A 60 12.19 15.89 -10.59
CA PRO A 60 12.62 14.85 -9.66
C PRO A 60 11.60 13.69 -9.68
N PHE A 61 11.58 12.96 -10.80
CA PHE A 61 10.81 11.75 -11.05
C PHE A 61 11.75 10.66 -11.56
N ASP A 62 11.39 9.41 -11.29
CA ASP A 62 12.08 8.25 -11.82
C ASP A 62 11.87 8.12 -13.32
N ASP A 63 12.89 7.71 -14.07
CA ASP A 63 12.76 7.40 -15.49
C ASP A 63 11.76 6.25 -15.71
N LEU A 64 10.65 6.54 -16.41
CA LEU A 64 9.56 5.59 -16.66
C LEU A 64 10.01 4.31 -17.36
N ARG A 65 11.09 4.38 -18.15
CA ARG A 65 11.64 3.21 -18.87
C ARG A 65 12.33 2.22 -17.94
N ARG A 66 12.60 2.60 -16.69
CA ARG A 66 13.26 1.77 -15.66
C ARG A 66 12.27 1.11 -14.71
N GLY A 67 10.97 1.32 -14.90
CA GLY A 67 9.93 0.57 -14.20
C GLY A 67 9.99 -0.92 -14.55
N ILE A 68 9.44 -1.76 -13.68
CA ILE A 68 9.30 -3.21 -13.94
C ILE A 68 7.83 -3.57 -14.13
N ALA A 69 7.57 -4.76 -14.64
CA ALA A 69 6.20 -5.24 -14.83
C ALA A 69 5.44 -5.29 -13.49
N THR A 70 4.18 -4.84 -13.51
CA THR A 70 3.20 -5.04 -12.44
C THR A 70 2.19 -6.11 -12.84
N PRO A 71 1.60 -6.84 -11.86
CA PRO A 71 0.46 -7.72 -12.14
C PRO A 71 -0.67 -7.00 -12.90
N LYS A 72 -1.33 -7.71 -13.82
CA LYS A 72 -2.54 -7.21 -14.49
C LYS A 72 -3.57 -6.71 -13.47
N GLY A 73 -4.19 -5.56 -13.74
CA GLY A 73 -5.22 -4.98 -12.89
C GLY A 73 -4.72 -3.90 -11.91
N ARG A 74 -3.40 -3.79 -11.68
CA ARG A 74 -2.83 -2.64 -10.96
C ARG A 74 -3.15 -1.35 -11.69
N ILE A 75 -3.19 -0.24 -10.94
CA ILE A 75 -3.24 1.12 -11.48
C ILE A 75 -1.90 1.36 -12.17
N ALA A 76 -1.74 0.81 -13.37
CA ALA A 76 -0.55 0.98 -14.14
C ALA A 76 -0.44 2.46 -14.52
N ALA A 77 0.76 3.05 -14.35
CA ALA A 77 1.13 4.06 -15.33
C ALA A 77 0.94 3.40 -16.71
N PRO A 78 0.32 4.11 -17.66
CA PRO A 78 -0.06 3.52 -18.91
C PRO A 78 1.20 3.07 -19.63
N SER A 79 1.43 1.77 -19.61
CA SER A 79 2.41 1.10 -20.45
C SER A 79 1.86 -0.26 -20.84
N LEU A 80 1.91 -0.51 -22.15
CA LEU A 80 1.94 -1.81 -22.79
C LEU A 80 0.72 -2.71 -22.56
N SER A 81 -0.48 -2.17 -22.73
CA SER A 81 -1.73 -2.96 -22.83
C SER A 81 -2.07 -3.34 -24.29
N GLY A 82 -1.08 -3.40 -25.18
CA GLY A 82 -1.28 -3.77 -26.58
C GLY A 82 -0.66 -5.13 -26.87
N THR A 83 -1.47 -6.07 -27.37
CA THR A 83 -0.96 -7.17 -28.20
C THR A 83 -0.42 -6.62 -29.51
N PHE A 84 0.73 -5.93 -29.51
CA PHE A 84 1.40 -5.49 -30.74
C PHE A 84 2.91 -5.46 -30.54
N ASP A 85 3.58 -5.96 -31.58
CA ASP A 85 5.01 -6.05 -31.90
C ASP A 85 6.08 -5.89 -30.80
N LEU A 86 7.07 -6.80 -30.87
CA LEU A 86 8.34 -6.81 -30.14
C LEU A 86 9.29 -5.66 -30.58
N SER A 87 8.77 -4.47 -30.86
CA SER A 87 9.57 -3.26 -31.00
C SER A 87 9.79 -2.63 -29.63
N ASP A 88 11.04 -2.22 -29.37
CA ASP A 88 11.65 -1.82 -28.11
C ASP A 88 10.70 -1.12 -27.08
N PRO A 89 10.49 -1.66 -25.85
CA PRO A 89 9.68 -1.06 -24.78
C PRO A 89 10.07 0.38 -24.40
N LYS A 90 11.23 0.85 -24.86
CA LYS A 90 11.80 2.17 -24.57
C LYS A 90 11.13 3.32 -25.34
N GLU A 91 10.40 3.06 -26.43
CA GLU A 91 9.75 4.10 -27.25
C GLU A 91 8.29 4.40 -26.85
N ASP A 92 7.62 3.49 -26.13
CA ASP A 92 6.18 3.55 -25.82
C ASP A 92 5.81 4.24 -24.49
N ALA A 93 6.77 4.84 -23.79
CA ALA A 93 6.51 5.51 -22.52
C ALA A 93 5.59 6.74 -22.72
N GLN A 94 4.48 6.80 -21.98
CA GLN A 94 3.51 7.90 -22.06
C GLN A 94 3.94 9.11 -21.20
N TRP A 95 5.01 9.79 -21.63
CA TRP A 95 5.62 10.91 -20.90
C TRP A 95 4.64 12.04 -20.62
N ARG A 96 3.89 12.47 -21.64
CA ARG A 96 2.92 13.58 -21.52
C ARG A 96 1.80 13.28 -20.52
N PRO A 97 1.00 12.20 -20.67
CA PRO A 97 -0.05 11.88 -19.71
C PRO A 97 0.46 11.75 -18.27
N GLU A 98 1.63 11.14 -18.07
CA GLU A 98 2.18 10.95 -16.74
C GLU A 98 2.64 12.27 -16.11
N LEU A 99 3.36 13.12 -16.87
CA LEU A 99 3.75 14.45 -16.39
C LEU A 99 2.52 15.29 -16.00
N GLN A 100 1.50 15.30 -16.86
CA GLN A 100 0.27 16.06 -16.61
C GLN A 100 -0.47 15.55 -15.36
N ARG A 101 -0.56 14.23 -15.17
CA ARG A 101 -1.21 13.65 -13.98
C ARG A 101 -0.47 14.01 -12.69
N ARG A 102 0.87 13.93 -12.66
CA ARG A 102 1.66 14.28 -11.47
C ARG A 102 1.60 15.75 -11.13
N VAL A 103 1.74 16.64 -12.12
CA VAL A 103 1.61 18.10 -11.91
C VAL A 103 0.20 18.44 -11.43
N ARG A 104 -0.84 17.83 -12.00
CA ARG A 104 -2.23 18.02 -11.55
C ARG A 104 -2.46 17.52 -10.13
N ALA A 105 -1.90 16.36 -9.76
CA ALA A 105 -2.03 15.80 -8.41
C ALA A 105 -1.40 16.71 -7.35
N GLU A 106 -0.24 17.30 -7.63
CA GLU A 106 0.42 18.26 -6.73
C GLU A 106 -0.41 19.55 -6.55
N LEU A 107 -1.02 20.05 -7.64
CA LEU A 107 -1.93 21.19 -7.59
C LEU A 107 -3.19 20.88 -6.77
N ILE A 108 -3.81 19.73 -7.01
CA ILE A 108 -4.99 19.28 -6.26
C ILE A 108 -4.66 19.14 -4.78
N ALA A 109 -3.54 18.47 -4.46
CA ALA A 109 -3.07 18.30 -3.09
C ALA A 109 -2.84 19.65 -2.38
N SER A 110 -2.31 20.64 -3.11
CA SER A 110 -2.03 21.98 -2.56
C SER A 110 -3.27 22.90 -2.52
N SER A 111 -4.37 22.53 -3.18
CA SER A 111 -5.56 23.38 -3.30
C SER A 111 -6.47 23.37 -2.06
N GLY A 112 -6.32 22.37 -1.18
CA GLY A 112 -7.24 22.15 -0.07
C GLY A 112 -8.65 21.70 -0.50
N THR A 113 -8.83 21.29 -1.77
CA THR A 113 -10.11 20.81 -2.27
C THR A 113 -10.61 19.58 -1.51
N ARG A 114 -11.92 19.47 -1.35
CA ARG A 114 -12.60 18.29 -0.82
C ARG A 114 -13.40 17.55 -1.91
N ASP A 115 -13.31 17.99 -3.16
CA ASP A 115 -14.00 17.36 -4.29
C ASP A 115 -13.48 15.93 -4.51
N ALA A 116 -14.37 14.94 -4.38
CA ALA A 116 -14.00 13.53 -4.41
C ALA A 116 -13.43 13.08 -5.77
N ASP A 117 -13.87 13.66 -6.89
CA ASP A 117 -13.40 13.28 -8.23
C ASP A 117 -12.00 13.84 -8.49
N LEU A 118 -11.75 15.09 -8.07
CA LEU A 118 -10.40 15.68 -8.10
C LEU A 118 -9.45 14.90 -7.20
N LEU A 119 -9.88 14.58 -5.97
CA LEU A 119 -9.08 13.80 -5.03
C LEU A 119 -8.78 12.40 -5.57
N GLN A 120 -9.75 11.73 -6.19
CA GLN A 120 -9.54 10.44 -6.85
C GLN A 120 -8.43 10.52 -7.91
N ALA A 121 -8.47 11.52 -8.78
CA ALA A 121 -7.45 11.71 -9.81
C ALA A 121 -6.05 11.95 -9.20
N ALA A 122 -5.97 12.66 -8.07
CA ALA A 122 -4.72 12.85 -7.34
C ALA A 122 -4.22 11.54 -6.72
N TYR A 123 -5.12 10.77 -6.08
CA TYR A 123 -4.76 9.48 -5.47
C TYR A 123 -4.25 8.48 -6.50
N GLU A 124 -4.89 8.42 -7.67
CA GLU A 124 -4.47 7.58 -8.79
C GLU A 124 -3.05 7.94 -9.24
N ALA A 125 -2.73 9.23 -9.37
CA ALA A 125 -1.39 9.68 -9.75
C ALA A 125 -0.31 9.32 -8.71
N PHE A 126 -0.61 9.45 -7.42
CA PHE A 126 0.32 9.04 -6.35
C PHE A 126 0.55 7.53 -6.34
N LEU A 127 -0.51 6.73 -6.51
CA LEU A 127 -0.41 5.27 -6.58
C LEU A 127 0.36 4.83 -7.83
N SER A 128 0.11 5.44 -8.98
CA SER A 128 0.86 5.24 -10.23
C SER A 128 2.35 5.53 -10.04
N ALA A 129 2.70 6.61 -9.32
CA ALA A 129 4.09 6.94 -9.03
C ALA A 129 4.78 5.90 -8.11
N ILE A 130 4.05 5.36 -7.11
CA ILE A 130 4.54 4.26 -6.27
C ILE A 130 4.76 3.00 -7.12
N ASP A 131 3.82 2.65 -7.99
CA ASP A 131 3.87 1.45 -8.83
C ASP A 131 4.97 1.55 -9.92
N THR A 132 5.31 2.77 -10.36
CA THR A 132 6.42 3.04 -11.32
C THR A 132 7.74 3.44 -10.68
N ALA A 133 7.85 3.33 -9.35
CA ALA A 133 9.11 3.61 -8.67
C ALA A 133 10.21 2.67 -9.15
N ILE A 134 11.42 3.19 -9.38
CA ILE A 134 12.54 2.35 -9.83
C ILE A 134 12.80 1.21 -8.81
N PRO A 135 13.03 -0.02 -9.29
CA PRO A 135 13.37 -1.15 -8.42
C PRO A 135 14.70 -0.91 -7.70
N VAL A 136 14.94 -1.64 -6.61
CA VAL A 136 16.29 -1.74 -6.04
C VAL A 136 17.14 -2.58 -7.00
N PRO A 137 18.37 -2.13 -7.36
CA PRO A 137 19.24 -2.89 -8.26
C PRO A 137 19.54 -4.27 -7.67
N MET A 138 19.40 -5.32 -8.47
CA MET A 138 19.90 -6.65 -8.13
C MET A 138 21.42 -6.69 -8.27
N ASP A 139 22.12 -7.55 -7.52
CA ASP A 139 23.60 -7.60 -7.48
C ASP A 139 24.25 -7.68 -8.88
N GLY A 140 23.60 -8.31 -9.86
CA GLY A 140 24.06 -8.33 -11.26
C GLY A 140 23.96 -6.97 -11.98
N ALA A 141 22.87 -6.23 -11.75
CA ALA A 141 22.65 -4.89 -12.31
C ALA A 141 23.55 -3.83 -11.64
N VAL A 142 23.95 -4.03 -10.39
CA VAL A 142 24.97 -3.18 -9.74
C VAL A 142 26.30 -3.28 -10.48
N ARG A 143 26.65 -4.48 -10.97
CA ARG A 143 27.86 -4.71 -11.77
C ARG A 143 27.77 -4.04 -13.14
N GLU A 144 26.66 -4.17 -13.85
CA GLU A 144 26.42 -3.49 -15.14
C GLU A 144 26.39 -1.96 -14.98
N LEU A 145 25.75 -1.43 -13.94
CA LEU A 145 25.75 0.01 -13.64
C LEU A 145 27.15 0.53 -13.27
N GLN A 146 27.97 -0.29 -12.60
CA GLN A 146 29.37 0.03 -12.32
C GLN A 146 30.22 -0.03 -13.59
N GLU A 147 29.95 -0.95 -14.51
CA GLU A 147 30.62 -1.07 -15.81
C GLU A 147 30.20 0.07 -16.77
N GLU A 148 28.93 0.48 -16.79
CA GLU A 148 28.44 1.66 -17.53
C GLU A 148 29.00 2.97 -16.98
N ALA A 149 29.05 3.13 -15.64
CA ALA A 149 29.68 4.27 -15.00
C ALA A 149 31.19 4.32 -15.25
N ALA A 150 31.85 3.17 -15.41
CA ALA A 150 33.26 3.09 -15.80
C ALA A 150 33.49 3.35 -17.30
N ALA A 151 32.48 3.11 -18.15
CA ALA A 151 32.54 3.37 -19.59
C ALA A 151 32.28 4.84 -19.96
N GLY A 152 31.56 5.59 -19.10
CA GLY A 152 31.40 7.05 -19.23
C GLY A 152 32.63 7.82 -18.74
N LYS A 153 33.56 8.14 -19.64
CA LYS A 153 34.75 8.95 -19.31
C LYS A 153 34.43 10.44 -19.07
N GLU A 154 34.98 10.91 -17.95
CA GLU A 154 35.54 12.26 -17.67
C GLU A 154 34.57 13.43 -17.41
N ASP A 155 34.23 13.62 -16.13
CA ASP A 155 34.50 14.91 -15.48
C ASP A 155 35.00 14.66 -14.04
N ARG A 156 36.31 14.83 -13.83
CA ARG A 156 36.99 14.57 -12.56
C ARG A 156 36.99 15.85 -11.74
N ASP A 157 35.94 16.11 -10.96
CA ASP A 157 36.01 16.98 -9.76
C ASP A 157 34.77 16.94 -8.86
N SER A 158 34.11 15.79 -8.73
CA SER A 158 33.09 15.58 -7.69
C SER A 158 33.44 14.35 -6.85
N PRO A 159 33.40 14.44 -5.50
CA PRO A 159 33.72 13.30 -4.66
C PRO A 159 32.72 12.18 -4.94
N SER A 160 33.22 11.09 -5.51
CA SER A 160 32.47 9.87 -5.81
C SER A 160 31.92 9.31 -4.50
N THR A 161 30.69 9.68 -4.18
CA THR A 161 29.92 9.06 -3.09
C THR A 161 29.63 7.64 -3.56
N PRO A 162 30.00 6.58 -2.81
CA PRO A 162 29.71 5.21 -3.19
C PRO A 162 28.20 5.11 -3.40
N ALA A 163 27.79 4.63 -4.58
CA ALA A 163 26.40 4.57 -5.04
C ALA A 163 25.42 4.37 -3.88
N ALA A 164 24.89 5.49 -3.38
CA ALA A 164 23.90 5.49 -2.32
C ALA A 164 22.75 4.66 -2.87
N LEU A 165 22.41 3.54 -2.22
CA LEU A 165 21.28 2.65 -2.53
C LEU A 165 20.22 3.43 -3.31
N SER A 166 20.17 3.23 -4.63
CA SER A 166 19.47 4.12 -5.57
C SER A 166 18.09 4.45 -5.02
N ARG A 167 17.89 5.70 -4.58
CA ARG A 167 16.63 6.17 -4.01
C ARG A 167 15.65 6.46 -5.14
N SER A 168 14.37 6.17 -4.93
CA SER A 168 13.34 6.52 -5.91
C SER A 168 12.89 7.96 -5.73
N GLU A 169 12.99 8.76 -6.78
CA GLU A 169 12.48 10.13 -6.78
C GLU A 169 10.94 10.15 -6.79
N ASN A 170 10.29 9.11 -7.37
CA ASN A 170 8.84 8.95 -7.26
C ASN A 170 8.40 8.84 -5.80
N ILE A 171 9.01 7.93 -5.03
CA ILE A 171 8.68 7.74 -3.62
C ILE A 171 8.92 9.02 -2.82
N ARG A 172 10.04 9.71 -3.06
CA ARG A 172 10.34 10.99 -2.39
C ARG A 172 9.36 12.09 -2.75
N TRP A 173 8.91 12.16 -3.99
CA TRP A 173 7.87 13.09 -4.42
C TRP A 173 6.55 12.81 -3.71
N VAL A 174 6.08 11.56 -3.70
CA VAL A 174 4.83 11.19 -3.02
C VAL A 174 4.90 11.50 -1.53
N ASP A 175 5.95 11.05 -0.83
CA ASP A 175 6.12 11.30 0.62
C ASP A 175 6.09 12.80 0.94
N ARG A 176 6.87 13.60 0.19
CA ARG A 176 6.95 15.05 0.37
C ARG A 176 5.61 15.74 0.16
N VAL A 177 4.88 15.39 -0.91
CA VAL A 177 3.59 16.04 -1.22
C VAL A 177 2.57 15.67 -0.15
N LEU A 178 2.39 14.38 0.14
CA LEU A 178 1.39 13.91 1.11
C LEU A 178 1.68 14.44 2.53
N ARG A 179 2.94 14.43 2.97
CA ARG A 179 3.34 14.95 4.29
C ARG A 179 3.11 16.46 4.39
N LYS A 180 3.46 17.22 3.34
CA LYS A 180 3.33 18.68 3.33
C LYS A 180 1.87 19.13 3.31
N THR A 181 1.03 18.48 2.51
CA THR A 181 -0.36 18.92 2.30
C THR A 181 -1.35 18.28 3.27
N ARG A 182 -0.95 17.22 3.97
CA ARG A 182 -1.85 16.38 4.80
C ARG A 182 -3.11 15.96 4.03
N LEU A 183 -2.97 15.71 2.72
CA LEU A 183 -4.10 15.38 1.83
C LEU A 183 -4.93 14.18 2.34
N LEU A 184 -4.26 13.19 2.93
CA LEU A 184 -4.91 11.99 3.46
C LEU A 184 -5.75 12.27 4.73
N ASP A 185 -5.58 13.41 5.39
CA ASP A 185 -6.40 13.85 6.52
C ASP A 185 -7.66 14.56 6.05
N VAL A 186 -7.66 15.09 4.84
CA VAL A 186 -8.84 15.73 4.23
C VAL A 186 -9.92 14.68 4.01
N LEU A 187 -11.08 14.88 4.62
CA LEU A 187 -12.28 14.11 4.35
C LEU A 187 -12.91 14.61 3.05
N PRO A 188 -13.06 13.73 2.02
CA PRO A 188 -13.73 14.10 0.79
C PRO A 188 -15.21 14.41 1.03
N VAL A 189 -15.73 15.42 0.32
CA VAL A 189 -17.16 15.70 0.24
C VAL A 189 -17.74 14.73 -0.79
N TYR A 190 -18.27 13.62 -0.29
CA TYR A 190 -19.04 12.69 -1.09
C TYR A 190 -20.47 13.24 -1.23
N THR A 191 -20.76 13.90 -2.35
CA THR A 191 -22.13 14.42 -2.58
C THR A 191 -23.15 13.29 -2.51
N GLY A 192 -24.10 13.42 -1.58
CA GLY A 192 -25.13 12.41 -1.29
C GLY A 192 -24.75 11.38 -0.21
N ALA A 193 -23.57 11.44 0.40
CA ALA A 193 -23.24 10.61 1.56
C ALA A 193 -24.10 10.95 2.79
N ILE A 194 -24.38 9.94 3.61
CA ILE A 194 -24.91 10.14 4.95
C ILE A 194 -23.68 10.25 5.86
N VAL A 195 -23.37 11.48 6.22
CA VAL A 195 -22.38 11.79 7.25
C VAL A 195 -23.17 12.01 8.53
N ASN A 196 -22.77 11.42 9.66
CA ASN A 196 -23.25 11.89 10.96
C ASN A 196 -22.64 13.28 11.18
N ILE A 197 -23.34 14.32 10.74
CA ILE A 197 -22.95 15.71 10.95
C ILE A 197 -23.60 16.14 12.27
N PRO A 198 -22.83 16.54 13.30
CA PRO A 198 -23.38 17.29 14.43
C PRO A 198 -24.16 18.50 13.90
N SER A 199 -25.24 18.91 14.59
CA SER A 199 -26.05 20.05 14.15
C SER A 199 -25.21 21.32 13.97
N LEU A 200 -25.67 22.27 13.14
CA LEU A 200 -24.98 23.55 12.93
C LEU A 200 -24.78 24.32 14.26
N GLU A 201 -25.61 24.05 15.26
CA GLU A 201 -25.51 24.59 16.62
C GLU A 201 -24.39 23.88 17.42
N GLN A 202 -24.16 22.58 17.22
CA GLN A 202 -23.03 21.84 17.81
C GLN A 202 -21.69 22.25 17.18
N LEU A 203 -21.66 22.46 15.86
CA LEU A 203 -20.48 22.96 15.14
C LEU A 203 -20.11 24.42 15.49
N ASN A 204 -21.08 25.22 15.93
CA ASN A 204 -20.87 26.60 16.35
C ASN A 204 -20.60 26.75 17.86
N ALA A 205 -20.92 25.74 18.67
CA ALA A 205 -20.57 25.68 20.09
C ALA A 205 -19.10 25.26 20.29
N ASP A 206 -18.62 24.28 19.52
CA ASP A 206 -17.27 23.71 19.64
C ASP A 206 -16.36 24.17 18.49
N GLY A 207 -16.35 25.49 18.26
CA GLY A 207 -15.71 26.14 17.12
C GLY A 207 -14.44 25.45 16.67
N SER A 208 -14.45 24.99 15.41
CA SER A 208 -13.27 24.56 14.68
C SER A 208 -12.15 25.59 14.80
N VAL A 209 -11.31 25.39 15.80
CA VAL A 209 -10.08 26.10 16.09
C VAL A 209 -9.14 24.99 16.54
N SER A 210 -7.89 25.06 16.10
CA SER A 210 -6.80 24.26 16.67
C SER A 210 -6.98 24.08 18.17
N PRO A 211 -6.70 22.89 18.74
CA PRO A 211 -6.92 22.64 20.17
C PRO A 211 -6.37 23.79 21.00
N SER A 212 -7.20 24.32 21.91
CA SER A 212 -6.81 25.46 22.73
C SER A 212 -5.64 25.06 23.62
N GLU A 213 -4.89 26.04 24.15
CA GLU A 213 -3.79 25.76 25.07
C GLU A 213 -4.25 24.97 26.31
N TYR A 214 -5.52 25.13 26.71
CA TYR A 214 -6.18 24.36 27.76
C TYR A 214 -6.48 22.91 27.33
N ASP A 215 -7.00 22.68 26.11
CA ASP A 215 -7.21 21.32 25.59
C ASP A 215 -5.87 20.57 25.47
N LEU A 216 -4.79 21.27 25.09
CA LEU A 216 -3.44 20.71 25.05
C LEU A 216 -2.85 20.42 26.43
N GLU A 217 -3.28 21.14 27.48
CA GLU A 217 -2.91 20.86 28.87
C GLU A 217 -3.70 19.69 29.46
N ASP A 218 -5.00 19.56 29.15
CA ASP A 218 -5.78 18.37 29.52
C ASP A 218 -5.30 17.12 28.77
N ALA A 219 -4.90 17.24 27.50
CA ALA A 219 -4.27 16.15 26.73
C ALA A 219 -2.98 15.60 27.36
N ARG A 220 -2.29 16.42 28.17
CA ARG A 220 -1.09 16.01 28.90
C ARG A 220 -1.44 15.15 30.12
N ALA A 221 -2.61 15.34 30.69
CA ALA A 221 -3.11 14.60 31.85
C ALA A 221 -3.89 13.35 31.44
N ASP A 222 -4.75 13.45 30.42
CA ASP A 222 -5.58 12.37 29.88
C ASP A 222 -5.76 12.55 28.35
N PRO A 223 -4.97 11.83 27.52
CA PRO A 223 -5.06 11.89 26.06
C PRO A 223 -6.40 11.39 25.50
N ASP A 224 -7.18 10.63 26.28
CA ASP A 224 -8.42 10.00 25.86
C ASP A 224 -9.65 10.89 26.12
N GLY A 225 -9.49 12.01 26.84
CA GLY A 225 -10.56 12.94 27.21
C GLY A 225 -10.97 13.99 26.17
N ILE A 226 -10.33 14.04 24.98
CA ILE A 226 -10.54 15.14 24.01
C ILE A 226 -11.40 14.73 22.81
N ASP A 227 -12.64 15.21 22.82
CA ASP A 227 -13.61 15.00 21.76
C ASP A 227 -13.50 16.04 20.62
N ILE A 228 -12.41 15.98 19.84
CA ILE A 228 -12.36 16.71 18.55
C ILE A 228 -13.28 16.00 17.54
N PRO A 229 -14.31 16.65 16.95
CA PRO A 229 -15.25 16.01 16.05
C PRO A 229 -14.54 15.49 14.79
N TYR A 230 -14.43 14.15 14.70
CA TYR A 230 -14.04 13.46 13.47
C TYR A 230 -15.32 13.07 12.74
N PRO A 231 -15.56 13.56 11.51
CA PRO A 231 -16.75 13.17 10.78
C PRO A 231 -16.70 11.67 10.47
N GLU A 232 -17.56 10.91 11.13
CA GLU A 232 -17.82 9.51 10.77
C GLU A 232 -18.66 9.49 9.50
N VAL A 233 -18.06 8.96 8.43
CA VAL A 233 -18.77 8.72 7.17
C VAL A 233 -19.46 7.37 7.29
N CYS A 234 -20.73 7.39 7.71
CA CYS A 234 -21.53 6.19 7.93
C CYS A 234 -21.88 5.47 6.61
N TRP A 235 -21.88 6.19 5.48
CA TRP A 235 -22.14 5.62 4.17
C TRP A 235 -21.51 6.44 3.04
N VAL A 236 -20.73 5.77 2.17
CA VAL A 236 -20.16 6.35 0.95
C VAL A 236 -20.95 5.85 -0.27
N PRO A 237 -21.48 6.75 -1.13
CA PRO A 237 -22.12 6.36 -2.37
C PRO A 237 -21.21 5.47 -3.23
N ALA A 238 -21.77 4.44 -3.86
CA ALA A 238 -21.00 3.44 -4.64
C ALA A 238 -20.02 4.07 -5.66
N ARG A 239 -20.41 5.18 -6.31
CA ARG A 239 -19.55 5.92 -7.25
C ARG A 239 -18.24 6.44 -6.65
N PHE A 240 -18.19 6.64 -5.33
CA PHE A 240 -17.01 7.16 -4.63
C PHE A 240 -16.24 6.06 -3.88
N LEU A 241 -16.70 4.82 -3.93
CA LEU A 241 -16.01 3.69 -3.29
C LEU A 241 -14.57 3.56 -3.82
N GLN A 242 -14.35 3.81 -5.11
CA GLN A 242 -13.02 3.76 -5.70
C GLN A 242 -12.08 4.83 -5.09
N ALA A 243 -12.55 6.07 -4.95
CA ALA A 243 -11.80 7.14 -4.30
C ALA A 243 -11.45 6.80 -2.85
N GLN A 244 -12.40 6.25 -2.08
CA GLN A 244 -12.18 5.81 -0.71
C GLN A 244 -11.13 4.69 -0.63
N GLN A 245 -11.23 3.69 -1.51
CA GLN A 245 -10.27 2.57 -1.55
C GLN A 245 -8.88 3.03 -1.98
N MET A 246 -8.76 3.98 -2.91
CA MET A 246 -7.46 4.57 -3.29
C MET A 246 -6.84 5.38 -2.15
N ARG A 247 -7.65 6.17 -1.42
CA ARG A 247 -7.21 6.90 -0.23
C ARG A 247 -6.72 5.94 0.85
N ALA A 248 -7.48 4.90 1.13
CA ALA A 248 -7.11 3.87 2.11
C ALA A 248 -5.84 3.11 1.68
N ARG A 249 -5.68 2.84 0.38
CA ARG A 249 -4.44 2.25 -0.16
C ARG A 249 -3.23 3.16 0.08
N LEU A 250 -3.37 4.47 -0.16
CA LEU A 250 -2.31 5.44 0.14
C LEU A 250 -2.02 5.52 1.64
N ARG A 251 -3.04 5.49 2.49
CA ARG A 251 -2.87 5.44 3.96
C ARG A 251 -2.17 4.16 4.40
N ALA A 252 -2.51 3.00 3.83
CA ALA A 252 -1.77 1.75 4.04
C ALA A 252 -0.32 1.84 3.54
N CYS A 253 -0.09 2.53 2.41
CA CYS A 253 1.24 2.78 1.84
C CYS A 253 2.04 3.87 2.58
N VAL A 254 1.44 4.67 3.45
CA VAL A 254 2.16 5.58 4.34
C VAL A 254 2.26 4.99 5.74
N ALA A 255 1.33 4.09 6.07
CA ALA A 255 1.06 3.59 7.40
C ALA A 255 1.08 4.76 8.41
N LEU A 256 1.83 4.60 9.49
CA LEU A 256 1.98 5.63 10.52
C LEU A 256 3.23 6.51 10.30
N SER A 257 3.87 6.48 9.13
CA SER A 257 5.15 7.18 8.90
C SER A 257 5.04 8.72 8.90
N HIS A 258 3.82 9.24 8.82
CA HIS A 258 3.52 10.67 8.95
C HIS A 258 3.13 11.07 10.38
N GLU A 259 2.97 10.10 11.28
CA GLU A 259 2.57 10.29 12.68
C GLU A 259 3.78 10.29 13.62
N SER A 260 3.79 11.19 14.60
CA SER A 260 4.86 11.41 15.58
C SER A 260 4.36 11.21 17.01
N SER A 261 4.91 10.24 17.74
CA SER A 261 4.59 10.03 19.16
C SER A 261 5.00 11.20 20.08
N PHE A 262 5.79 12.15 19.57
CA PHE A 262 6.22 13.34 20.31
C PHE A 262 5.26 14.51 20.16
N GLU A 263 4.37 14.48 19.16
CA GLU A 263 3.40 15.54 18.89
C GLU A 263 2.03 15.17 19.50
N ILE A 264 1.47 16.07 20.31
CA ILE A 264 0.20 15.82 21.02
C ILE A 264 -0.95 15.57 20.02
N GLU A 265 -1.06 16.38 18.97
CA GLU A 265 -2.08 16.20 17.91
C GLU A 265 -2.02 14.81 17.28
N SER A 266 -0.80 14.32 17.02
CA SER A 266 -0.59 12.99 16.44
C SER A 266 -0.95 11.88 17.43
N ARG A 267 -0.66 12.04 18.72
CA ARG A 267 -1.09 11.10 19.77
C ARG A 267 -2.62 10.97 19.83
N VAL A 268 -3.34 12.09 19.89
CA VAL A 268 -4.81 12.11 19.92
C VAL A 268 -5.39 11.43 18.67
N ARG A 269 -4.84 11.76 17.50
CA ARG A 269 -5.27 11.12 16.24
C ARG A 269 -5.01 9.63 16.23
N MET A 270 -3.83 9.19 16.68
CA MET A 270 -3.48 7.78 16.78
C MET A 270 -4.40 7.01 17.74
N ALA A 271 -4.80 7.60 18.87
CA ALA A 271 -5.77 7.00 19.80
C ALA A 271 -7.13 6.77 19.10
N LYS A 272 -7.65 7.77 18.39
CA LYS A 272 -8.89 7.65 17.61
C LYS A 272 -8.78 6.61 16.49
N LEU A 273 -7.68 6.62 15.74
CA LEU A 273 -7.40 5.63 14.70
C LEU A 273 -7.35 4.22 15.29
N ARG A 274 -6.79 4.05 16.49
CA ARG A 274 -6.72 2.77 17.19
C ARG A 274 -8.12 2.25 17.51
N LYS A 275 -8.94 3.06 18.19
CA LYS A 275 -10.32 2.70 18.55
C LYS A 275 -11.13 2.29 17.32
N ALA A 276 -11.13 3.14 16.29
CA ALA A 276 -11.83 2.86 15.03
C ALA A 276 -11.30 1.60 14.33
N SER A 277 -9.99 1.38 14.30
CA SER A 277 -9.40 0.22 13.63
C SER A 277 -9.63 -1.09 14.38
N ARG A 278 -9.64 -1.06 15.72
CA ARG A 278 -10.01 -2.21 16.56
C ARG A 278 -11.47 -2.59 16.33
N ALA A 279 -12.38 -1.62 16.40
CA ALA A 279 -13.80 -1.83 16.09
C ALA A 279 -14.01 -2.38 14.69
N PHE A 280 -13.23 -1.93 13.71
CA PHE A 280 -13.33 -2.47 12.35
C PHE A 280 -12.83 -3.90 12.24
N VAL A 281 -11.64 -4.20 12.77
CA VAL A 281 -10.99 -5.52 12.57
C VAL A 281 -11.64 -6.60 13.44
N TYR A 282 -12.09 -6.30 14.65
CA TYR A 282 -12.71 -7.31 15.53
C TYR A 282 -14.21 -7.51 15.28
N ASP A 283 -14.78 -6.84 14.27
CA ASP A 283 -16.15 -7.09 13.80
C ASP A 283 -16.22 -8.38 12.96
N MET A 284 -16.70 -9.45 13.59
CA MET A 284 -16.76 -10.79 13.01
C MET A 284 -17.69 -10.89 11.79
N ARG A 285 -18.58 -9.92 11.58
CA ARG A 285 -19.48 -9.90 10.41
C ARG A 285 -18.73 -9.73 9.10
N LYS A 286 -17.48 -9.25 9.13
CA LYS A 286 -16.63 -9.02 7.94
C LYS A 286 -15.95 -10.28 7.41
N TYR A 287 -15.87 -11.34 8.21
CA TYR A 287 -15.20 -12.59 7.86
C TYR A 287 -16.20 -13.60 7.32
N GLN A 288 -16.42 -13.53 6.01
CA GLN A 288 -17.42 -14.33 5.31
C GLN A 288 -16.77 -15.09 4.16
N LEU A 289 -17.47 -16.11 3.67
CA LEU A 289 -17.08 -16.85 2.48
C LEU A 289 -16.91 -15.94 1.24
N SER A 290 -17.71 -14.87 1.12
CA SER A 290 -17.64 -13.89 0.02
C SER A 290 -16.40 -13.00 0.08
N THR A 291 -15.85 -12.78 1.28
CA THR A 291 -14.63 -12.01 1.53
C THR A 291 -13.43 -12.92 1.75
N LEU A 292 -13.55 -14.22 1.46
CA LEU A 292 -12.55 -15.25 1.71
C LEU A 292 -11.97 -15.17 3.14
N TRP A 293 -12.78 -14.71 4.11
CA TRP A 293 -12.36 -14.46 5.50
C TRP A 293 -11.12 -13.56 5.68
N GLY A 294 -10.81 -12.75 4.66
CA GLY A 294 -9.64 -11.89 4.63
C GLY A 294 -9.97 -10.42 4.37
N PRO A 295 -8.95 -9.59 4.11
CA PRO A 295 -9.12 -8.17 3.80
C PRO A 295 -9.60 -7.93 2.36
N TYR A 296 -10.65 -8.62 1.96
CA TYR A 296 -11.20 -8.55 0.60
C TYR A 296 -12.64 -8.10 0.58
N ARG A 297 -13.07 -7.68 -0.60
CA ARG A 297 -14.45 -7.33 -0.93
C ARG A 297 -14.81 -7.91 -2.28
N THR A 298 -16.10 -8.07 -2.50
CA THR A 298 -16.61 -8.43 -3.82
C THR A 298 -16.88 -7.17 -4.65
N SER A 299 -16.63 -7.24 -5.94
CA SER A 299 -17.01 -6.21 -6.92
C SER A 299 -18.53 -6.18 -7.13
N GLU A 300 -19.01 -5.22 -7.93
CA GLU A 300 -20.44 -5.08 -8.27
C GLU A 300 -21.01 -6.32 -8.99
N ASP A 301 -20.16 -7.09 -9.67
CA ASP A 301 -20.54 -8.34 -10.34
C ASP A 301 -20.83 -9.49 -9.36
N GLY A 302 -20.57 -9.31 -8.06
CA GLY A 302 -20.79 -10.32 -7.03
C GLY A 302 -19.85 -11.52 -7.12
N ARG A 303 -18.81 -11.49 -7.97
CA ARG A 303 -17.92 -12.62 -8.24
C ARG A 303 -16.44 -12.28 -8.18
N THR A 304 -16.08 -11.08 -8.61
CA THR A 304 -14.69 -10.63 -8.62
C THR A 304 -14.29 -10.21 -7.23
N VAL A 305 -13.17 -10.77 -6.74
CA VAL A 305 -12.58 -10.39 -5.46
C VAL A 305 -11.57 -9.30 -5.70
N LEU A 306 -11.68 -8.24 -4.90
CA LEU A 306 -10.80 -7.09 -4.90
C LEU A 306 -10.30 -6.89 -3.46
N VAL A 307 -9.15 -6.26 -3.30
CA VAL A 307 -8.69 -5.88 -1.97
C VAL A 307 -9.63 -4.83 -1.38
N ASN A 308 -9.92 -5.00 -0.08
CA ASN A 308 -10.51 -3.96 0.73
C ASN A 308 -9.37 -3.18 1.43
N TRP A 309 -8.91 -2.11 0.79
CA TRP A 309 -7.79 -1.31 1.29
C TRP A 309 -8.10 -0.56 2.59
N GLU A 310 -9.37 -0.31 2.89
CA GLU A 310 -9.81 0.19 4.20
C GLU A 310 -9.58 -0.86 5.29
N HIS A 311 -9.87 -2.13 4.99
CA HIS A 311 -9.53 -3.22 5.90
C HIS A 311 -8.01 -3.33 6.10
N VAL A 312 -7.22 -3.24 5.03
CA VAL A 312 -5.75 -3.26 5.10
C VAL A 312 -5.20 -2.07 5.92
N GLU A 313 -5.76 -0.86 5.75
CA GLU A 313 -5.44 0.31 6.58
C GLU A 313 -5.66 0.03 8.07
N HIS A 314 -6.83 -0.50 8.43
CA HIS A 314 -7.15 -0.82 9.82
C HIS A 314 -6.25 -1.93 10.40
N ILE A 315 -5.94 -2.97 9.62
CA ILE A 315 -4.98 -4.02 10.02
C ILE A 315 -3.61 -3.41 10.35
N LEU A 316 -3.08 -2.57 9.46
CA LEU A 316 -1.79 -1.91 9.65
C LEU A 316 -1.80 -0.94 10.84
N ASN A 317 -2.91 -0.22 11.06
CA ASN A 317 -3.06 0.66 12.21
C ASN A 317 -3.05 -0.11 13.53
N VAL A 318 -3.82 -1.20 13.64
CA VAL A 318 -3.87 -2.02 14.85
C VAL A 318 -2.48 -2.57 15.18
N VAL A 319 -1.88 -3.31 14.25
CA VAL A 319 -0.57 -3.95 14.49
C VAL A 319 0.53 -2.91 14.66
N GLY A 320 0.55 -1.87 13.81
CA GLY A 320 1.56 -0.81 13.86
C GLY A 320 1.51 0.02 15.14
N LEU A 321 0.31 0.35 15.64
CA LEU A 321 0.16 1.07 16.89
C LEU A 321 0.50 0.19 18.10
N LYS A 322 0.18 -1.12 18.09
CA LYS A 322 0.58 -2.03 19.16
C LYS A 322 2.10 -2.18 19.22
N LEU A 323 2.75 -2.27 18.07
CA LEU A 323 4.21 -2.32 18.00
C LEU A 323 4.89 -1.05 18.52
N ARG A 324 4.26 0.14 18.43
CA ARG A 324 4.80 1.39 18.99
C ARG A 324 4.82 1.42 20.52
N GLU A 325 4.03 0.58 21.18
CA GLU A 325 4.02 0.45 22.65
C GLU A 325 5.19 -0.37 23.16
N ILE A 326 5.79 -1.20 22.30
CA ILE A 326 6.91 -2.04 22.68
C ILE A 326 8.14 -1.16 22.93
N PRO A 327 8.83 -1.33 24.06
CA PRO A 327 10.07 -0.59 24.34
C PRO A 327 11.06 -0.70 23.17
N ILE A 328 11.71 0.42 22.82
CA ILE A 328 12.65 0.49 21.70
C ILE A 328 13.78 -0.55 21.83
N SER A 329 14.20 -0.87 23.06
CA SER A 329 15.16 -1.94 23.35
C SER A 329 14.69 -3.31 22.85
N SER A 330 13.40 -3.62 22.98
CA SER A 330 12.78 -4.84 22.47
C SER A 330 12.49 -4.77 20.96
N LEU A 331 12.14 -3.58 20.44
CA LEU A 331 12.05 -3.33 18.99
C LEU A 331 13.40 -3.44 18.28
N GLY A 332 14.51 -3.24 19.00
CA GLY A 332 15.87 -3.47 18.51
C GLY A 332 16.11 -4.90 18.04
N TYR A 333 15.40 -5.89 18.59
CA TYR A 333 15.41 -7.28 18.09
C TYR A 333 14.63 -7.44 16.77
N PHE A 334 13.73 -6.50 16.47
CA PHE A 334 12.93 -6.47 15.26
C PHE A 334 13.54 -5.62 14.13
N LYS A 335 14.66 -4.93 14.39
CA LYS A 335 15.59 -4.28 13.45
C LYS A 335 14.96 -3.70 12.17
N LYS A 336 14.06 -2.71 12.32
CA LYS A 336 13.78 -1.64 11.34
C LYS A 336 12.71 -0.69 11.92
N PRO A 337 12.74 0.63 11.59
CA PRO A 337 11.57 1.46 11.79
C PRO A 337 10.41 0.83 11.04
N LEU A 338 9.27 0.70 11.72
CA LEU A 338 8.05 0.15 11.13
C LEU A 338 7.58 1.12 10.06
N PHE A 339 7.86 0.72 8.82
CA PHE A 339 7.50 1.40 7.59
C PHE A 339 8.35 2.63 7.22
N GLN A 340 9.06 2.52 6.10
CA GLN A 340 9.54 3.65 5.31
C GLN A 340 8.90 3.52 3.93
N MET A 341 8.51 4.63 3.29
CA MET A 341 7.87 4.55 1.98
C MET A 341 8.77 3.89 0.91
N ASP A 342 10.10 3.98 1.06
CA ASP A 342 11.05 3.26 0.20
C ASP A 342 10.83 1.74 0.24
N ALA A 343 10.31 1.18 1.33
CA ALA A 343 10.02 -0.25 1.48
C ALA A 343 8.95 -0.75 0.51
N LEU A 344 8.15 0.15 -0.10
CA LEU A 344 7.13 -0.21 -1.09
C LEU A 344 7.72 -0.62 -2.45
N ARG A 345 8.97 -0.25 -2.73
CA ARG A 345 9.58 -0.48 -4.04
C ARG A 345 9.86 -1.94 -4.27
N ALA A 346 9.96 -2.31 -5.54
CA ALA A 346 10.31 -3.65 -5.94
C ALA A 346 11.68 -4.06 -5.41
N TYR A 347 11.79 -5.30 -4.95
CA TYR A 347 13.04 -5.94 -4.53
C TYR A 347 13.72 -5.28 -3.32
N THR A 348 12.96 -4.58 -2.48
CA THR A 348 13.45 -4.00 -1.23
C THR A 348 13.49 -5.02 -0.09
N ALA A 349 12.71 -6.10 -0.19
CA ALA A 349 12.71 -7.17 0.79
C ALA A 349 14.10 -7.77 0.94
N VAL A 350 14.45 -8.15 2.17
CA VAL A 350 15.74 -8.77 2.45
C VAL A 350 15.86 -10.09 1.69
N GLY A 351 17.03 -10.32 1.06
CA GLY A 351 17.27 -11.50 0.24
C GLY A 351 16.66 -11.45 -1.16
N ALA A 352 16.04 -10.33 -1.58
CA ALA A 352 15.43 -10.24 -2.91
C ALA A 352 16.45 -10.38 -4.06
N ALA A 353 17.69 -9.92 -3.87
CA ALA A 353 18.75 -10.06 -4.87
C ALA A 353 19.23 -11.51 -5.05
N GLN A 354 19.11 -12.35 -4.00
CA GLN A 354 19.58 -13.74 -4.01
C GLN A 354 18.45 -14.76 -4.21
N ARG A 355 17.20 -14.31 -4.39
CA ARG A 355 16.04 -15.18 -4.62
C ARG A 355 16.13 -15.88 -5.99
N ALA A 356 15.46 -17.02 -6.12
CA ALA A 356 15.27 -17.66 -7.41
C ALA A 356 14.39 -16.80 -8.34
N GLU A 357 14.63 -16.84 -9.66
CA GLU A 357 13.92 -15.97 -10.62
C GLU A 357 12.41 -16.25 -10.68
N ASP A 358 12.02 -17.51 -10.45
CA ASP A 358 10.62 -17.96 -10.37
C ASP A 358 9.92 -17.51 -9.07
N ASP A 359 10.68 -17.15 -8.03
CA ASP A 359 10.17 -16.52 -6.82
C ASP A 359 9.88 -15.02 -7.03
N TRP A 360 8.93 -14.72 -7.92
CA TRP A 360 8.58 -13.35 -8.28
C TRP A 360 8.04 -12.56 -7.08
N ALA A 361 7.34 -13.20 -6.15
CA ALA A 361 6.77 -12.55 -4.97
C ALA A 361 7.78 -12.40 -3.82
N GLY A 362 8.86 -13.19 -3.80
CA GLY A 362 9.87 -13.19 -2.74
C GLY A 362 9.46 -14.02 -1.53
N VAL A 363 8.79 -15.15 -1.75
CA VAL A 363 8.26 -16.06 -0.75
C VAL A 363 9.35 -16.68 0.12
N SER A 364 10.40 -17.21 -0.49
CA SER A 364 11.38 -18.06 0.20
C SER A 364 12.23 -17.25 1.18
N GLY A 365 12.39 -17.75 2.41
CA GLY A 365 13.23 -17.14 3.44
C GLY A 365 12.52 -16.99 4.78
N THR A 366 13.11 -16.18 5.66
CA THR A 366 12.63 -15.98 7.03
C THR A 366 11.73 -14.76 7.13
N TRP A 367 10.56 -14.96 7.73
CA TRP A 367 9.55 -13.95 7.96
C TRP A 367 9.28 -13.81 9.44
N ARG A 368 9.04 -12.57 9.87
CA ARG A 368 8.59 -12.25 11.21
C ARG A 368 7.17 -11.73 11.14
N ARG A 369 6.24 -12.48 11.71
CA ARG A 369 4.81 -12.18 11.77
C ARG A 369 4.44 -11.66 13.14
N PHE A 370 3.81 -10.51 13.18
CA PHE A 370 3.24 -9.89 14.37
C PHE A 370 1.75 -10.13 14.35
N VAL A 371 1.25 -10.92 15.30
CA VAL A 371 -0.15 -11.34 15.39
C VAL A 371 -0.79 -10.63 16.56
N CYS A 372 -1.81 -9.82 16.31
CA CYS A 372 -2.62 -9.25 17.38
C CYS A 372 -3.87 -10.09 17.62
N PHE A 373 -4.28 -10.21 18.88
CA PHE A 373 -5.50 -10.92 19.23
C PHE A 373 -6.18 -10.28 20.44
N MET A 374 -7.51 -10.41 20.43
CA MET A 374 -8.41 -10.04 21.50
C MET A 374 -8.73 -11.30 22.32
N ASP A 375 -8.87 -11.21 23.65
CA ASP A 375 -9.32 -12.35 24.45
C ASP A 375 -10.66 -12.86 23.89
N TYR A 376 -10.85 -14.17 23.87
CA TYR A 376 -12.04 -14.76 23.27
C TYR A 376 -13.34 -14.30 23.96
N ARG A 377 -13.32 -14.05 25.27
CA ARG A 377 -14.48 -13.55 26.01
C ARG A 377 -14.81 -12.12 25.61
N ASP A 378 -13.79 -11.30 25.44
CA ASP A 378 -13.94 -9.91 24.98
C ASP A 378 -14.46 -9.89 23.55
N LEU A 379 -13.88 -10.70 22.65
CA LEU A 379 -14.31 -10.82 21.26
C LEU A 379 -15.77 -11.28 21.17
N TYR A 380 -16.16 -12.28 21.97
CA TYR A 380 -17.53 -12.76 22.03
C TYR A 380 -18.48 -11.69 22.58
N THR A 381 -18.08 -10.99 23.63
CA THR A 381 -18.87 -9.89 24.22
C THR A 381 -19.08 -8.77 23.19
N TYR A 382 -18.02 -8.33 22.52
CA TYR A 382 -18.08 -7.31 21.50
C TYR A 382 -19.01 -7.69 20.34
N ASN A 383 -19.00 -8.95 19.89
CA ASN A 383 -19.78 -9.35 18.71
C ASN A 383 -21.20 -9.85 18.99
N TYR A 384 -21.46 -10.36 20.20
CA TYR A 384 -22.70 -11.11 20.48
C TYR A 384 -23.40 -10.72 21.80
N SER A 385 -22.87 -9.76 22.57
CA SER A 385 -23.53 -9.31 23.80
C SER A 385 -24.95 -8.81 23.52
N THR A 386 -25.90 -9.27 24.33
CA THR A 386 -27.28 -8.77 24.33
C THR A 386 -27.51 -7.72 25.41
N LEU A 387 -26.49 -7.37 26.20
CA LEU A 387 -26.56 -6.35 27.24
C LEU A 387 -26.24 -4.97 26.64
N PRO A 388 -26.89 -3.88 27.10
CA PRO A 388 -26.50 -2.52 26.72
C PRO A 388 -25.00 -2.28 26.97
N PRO A 389 -24.29 -1.57 26.06
CA PRO A 389 -24.81 -0.82 24.91
C PRO A 389 -25.18 -1.68 23.68
N GLY A 390 -24.85 -2.98 23.70
CA GLY A 390 -25.11 -3.93 22.63
C GLY A 390 -23.82 -4.38 21.94
N PRO A 391 -23.92 -5.20 20.88
CA PRO A 391 -22.76 -5.65 20.14
C PRO A 391 -22.24 -4.54 19.21
N HIS A 392 -20.95 -4.57 18.93
CA HIS A 392 -20.23 -3.70 18.00
C HIS A 392 -20.12 -2.23 18.43
N ASP A 393 -20.26 -1.93 19.72
CA ASP A 393 -20.04 -0.59 20.25
C ASP A 393 -18.53 -0.25 20.26
N PRO A 394 -18.07 0.79 19.53
CA PRO A 394 -16.67 1.22 19.56
C PRO A 394 -16.16 1.56 20.97
N ASP A 395 -17.02 2.00 21.88
CA ASP A 395 -16.66 2.36 23.26
C ASP A 395 -16.20 1.13 24.07
N PHE A 396 -16.41 -0.08 23.55
CA PHE A 396 -15.80 -1.30 24.11
C PHE A 396 -14.27 -1.21 24.20
N PHE A 397 -13.63 -0.52 23.26
CA PHE A 397 -12.17 -0.44 23.16
C PHE A 397 -11.55 0.70 23.97
N ASP A 398 -12.34 1.39 24.78
CA ASP A 398 -11.84 2.33 25.77
C ASP A 398 -11.22 1.56 26.96
N ASP A 399 -10.49 2.27 27.82
CA ASP A 399 -9.82 1.63 28.96
C ASP A 399 -10.82 0.87 29.84
N PRO A 400 -10.50 -0.37 30.27
CA PRO A 400 -9.17 -0.97 30.33
C PRO A 400 -8.85 -2.03 29.23
N PHE A 401 -9.38 -1.89 28.01
CA PHE A 401 -9.12 -2.88 26.96
C PHE A 401 -7.63 -2.96 26.55
N ASP A 402 -7.03 -4.17 26.61
CA ASP A 402 -5.69 -4.42 26.08
C ASP A 402 -5.67 -5.52 25.01
N GLU A 403 -4.98 -5.24 23.93
CA GLU A 403 -4.79 -6.15 22.81
C GLU A 403 -3.47 -6.88 22.97
N ALA A 404 -3.50 -8.21 22.89
CA ALA A 404 -2.29 -9.01 22.99
C ALA A 404 -1.55 -9.04 21.64
N LEU A 405 -0.21 -9.00 21.70
CA LEU A 405 0.66 -9.15 20.54
C LEU A 405 1.53 -10.39 20.68
N ARG A 406 1.56 -11.23 19.64
CA ARG A 406 2.43 -12.40 19.56
C ARG A 406 3.33 -12.33 18.32
N PRO A 407 4.65 -12.16 18.47
CA PRO A 407 5.58 -12.39 17.39
C PRO A 407 5.73 -13.88 17.10
N VAL A 408 5.82 -14.22 15.82
CA VAL A 408 5.99 -15.58 15.30
C VAL A 408 7.03 -15.54 14.18
N GLU A 409 7.98 -16.47 14.18
CA GLU A 409 8.94 -16.60 13.09
C GLU A 409 8.52 -17.73 12.14
N LEU A 410 8.54 -17.44 10.84
CA LEU A 410 8.18 -18.39 9.79
C LEU A 410 9.40 -18.58 8.89
N THR A 411 9.73 -19.80 8.53
CA THR A 411 10.70 -20.09 7.46
C THR A 411 9.97 -20.76 6.32
N LEU A 412 9.96 -20.13 5.16
CA LEU A 412 9.20 -20.55 3.99
C LEU A 412 10.13 -20.95 2.84
N GLU A 413 9.72 -21.95 2.08
CA GLU A 413 10.39 -22.38 0.84
C GLU A 413 9.34 -22.70 -0.23
N LEU A 414 9.67 -22.35 -1.48
CA LEU A 414 8.83 -22.71 -2.62
C LEU A 414 8.80 -24.23 -2.85
N ILE A 415 7.65 -24.71 -3.29
CA ILE A 415 7.45 -26.07 -3.74
C ILE A 415 6.72 -26.09 -5.07
N THR A 416 6.84 -27.20 -5.80
CA THR A 416 6.12 -27.35 -7.05
C THR A 416 4.62 -27.48 -6.81
N ARG A 417 3.82 -27.20 -7.85
CA ARG A 417 2.37 -27.43 -7.81
C ARG A 417 2.04 -28.90 -7.53
N ASP A 418 2.79 -29.82 -8.12
CA ASP A 418 2.56 -31.26 -7.96
C ASP A 418 2.83 -31.69 -6.52
N ASP A 419 3.93 -31.22 -5.93
CA ASP A 419 4.22 -31.44 -4.50
C ASP A 419 3.11 -30.85 -3.63
N TYR A 420 2.67 -29.62 -3.93
CA TYR A 420 1.58 -28.96 -3.21
C TYR A 420 0.31 -29.83 -3.21
N LEU A 421 -0.06 -30.38 -4.37
CA LEU A 421 -1.25 -31.20 -4.58
C LEU A 421 -1.14 -32.63 -4.02
N ALA A 422 0.06 -33.18 -3.87
CA ALA A 422 0.29 -34.54 -3.38
C ALA A 422 -0.21 -34.76 -1.94
N GLU A 423 -0.19 -33.72 -1.10
CA GLU A 423 -0.68 -33.76 0.29
C GLU A 423 -2.04 -33.08 0.42
N SER A 424 -3.03 -33.55 -0.34
CA SER A 424 -4.37 -32.92 -0.46
C SER A 424 -5.07 -32.63 0.87
N HIS A 425 -4.89 -33.50 1.87
CA HIS A 425 -5.44 -33.34 3.23
C HIS A 425 -4.84 -32.16 4.03
N ARG A 426 -3.73 -31.59 3.55
CA ARG A 426 -3.05 -30.41 4.13
C ARG A 426 -3.21 -29.17 3.28
N ILE A 427 -4.01 -29.24 2.21
CA ILE A 427 -4.29 -28.10 1.36
C ILE A 427 -5.36 -27.24 2.05
N PRO A 428 -5.08 -25.96 2.32
CA PRO A 428 -6.07 -24.99 2.75
C PRO A 428 -7.33 -25.03 1.88
N PHE A 429 -8.51 -24.97 2.50
CA PHE A 429 -9.73 -24.74 1.75
C PHE A 429 -9.69 -23.37 1.09
N ASP A 430 -9.86 -23.32 -0.23
CA ASP A 430 -9.87 -22.06 -0.97
C ASP A 430 -11.09 -21.97 -1.91
N PRO A 431 -12.09 -21.15 -1.57
CA PRO A 431 -13.26 -20.91 -2.41
C PRO A 431 -12.91 -20.35 -3.80
N SER A 432 -11.74 -19.71 -3.94
CA SER A 432 -11.36 -19.04 -5.19
C SER A 432 -10.90 -19.97 -6.29
N THR A 433 -10.45 -21.17 -5.94
CA THR A 433 -9.95 -22.17 -6.91
C THR A 433 -10.86 -23.39 -7.05
N SER A 434 -11.93 -23.49 -6.25
CA SER A 434 -12.78 -24.68 -6.22
C SER A 434 -13.67 -24.77 -7.46
N SER A 435 -13.36 -25.70 -8.37
CA SER A 435 -14.13 -25.98 -9.59
C SER A 435 -15.51 -26.62 -9.32
N THR A 436 -15.80 -27.00 -8.07
CA THR A 436 -17.00 -27.78 -7.71
C THR A 436 -18.27 -26.95 -7.51
N ARG A 437 -18.25 -25.64 -7.79
CA ARG A 437 -19.49 -24.86 -7.92
C ARG A 437 -20.10 -25.02 -9.31
N SER A 438 -21.05 -25.96 -9.37
CA SER A 438 -22.07 -26.18 -10.39
C SER A 438 -22.33 -25.00 -11.34
N ALA A 439 -22.36 -25.31 -12.64
CA ALA A 439 -22.77 -24.45 -13.75
C ALA A 439 -24.14 -23.74 -13.57
N SER A 440 -24.90 -24.06 -12.52
CA SER A 440 -26.16 -23.38 -12.18
C SER A 440 -26.02 -22.12 -11.31
N ARG A 441 -24.84 -21.83 -10.73
CA ARG A 441 -24.58 -20.62 -9.91
C ARG A 441 -23.29 -19.85 -10.22
N GLY A 442 -22.66 -20.14 -11.36
CA GLY A 442 -21.66 -19.29 -12.02
C GLY A 442 -20.31 -19.13 -11.31
N GLY A 443 -19.32 -19.91 -11.76
CA GLY A 443 -17.88 -19.61 -11.75
C GLY A 443 -17.14 -19.48 -10.39
N PRO A 444 -15.82 -19.74 -10.35
CA PRO A 444 -15.00 -19.48 -9.17
C PRO A 444 -14.85 -17.97 -8.87
N ILE A 445 -14.64 -17.65 -7.60
CA ILE A 445 -14.55 -16.30 -7.03
C ILE A 445 -13.07 -15.92 -6.86
N GLY A 446 -12.47 -15.07 -7.70
CA GLY A 446 -11.45 -14.14 -7.21
C GLY A 446 -9.99 -14.20 -7.67
N ASP A 447 -9.41 -15.31 -8.13
CA ASP A 447 -7.99 -15.31 -8.56
C ASP A 447 -7.86 -15.08 -10.07
N CYS A 448 -6.93 -14.20 -10.50
CA CYS A 448 -6.64 -13.97 -11.91
C CYS A 448 -5.52 -14.91 -12.40
N ASP A 449 -5.88 -16.16 -12.69
CA ASP A 449 -4.94 -17.24 -13.08
C ASP A 449 -4.35 -17.10 -14.52
N HIS A 450 -4.36 -15.91 -15.11
CA HIS A 450 -4.05 -15.68 -16.54
C HIS A 450 -2.94 -14.64 -16.80
N ASP A 451 -2.14 -14.25 -15.80
CA ASP A 451 -0.90 -13.52 -16.06
C ASP A 451 0.31 -14.48 -16.02
N PRO A 452 0.86 -14.89 -17.17
CA PRO A 452 2.00 -15.81 -17.21
C PRO A 452 3.28 -15.22 -16.59
N ARG A 453 3.34 -13.90 -16.37
CA ARG A 453 4.47 -13.22 -15.71
C ARG A 453 4.43 -13.34 -14.18
N PHE A 454 3.25 -13.63 -13.62
CA PHE A 454 3.02 -13.75 -12.18
C PHE A 454 2.22 -15.03 -11.88
N PRO A 455 2.77 -16.22 -12.20
CA PRO A 455 2.07 -17.47 -11.96
C PRO A 455 1.85 -17.72 -10.46
N THR A 456 0.79 -18.44 -10.11
CA THR A 456 0.55 -18.85 -8.72
C THR A 456 1.73 -19.65 -8.18
N LEU A 457 2.29 -19.19 -7.05
CA LEU A 457 3.39 -19.85 -6.33
C LEU A 457 2.83 -20.70 -5.19
N TYR A 458 3.47 -21.82 -4.90
CA TYR A 458 3.13 -22.69 -3.79
C TYR A 458 4.32 -22.79 -2.85
N PHE A 459 4.04 -22.88 -1.54
CA PHE A 459 5.10 -22.95 -0.54
C PHE A 459 4.73 -23.85 0.64
N LYS A 460 5.78 -24.31 1.31
CA LYS A 460 5.71 -24.94 2.63
C LYS A 460 6.70 -24.27 3.56
N GLY A 461 6.61 -24.59 4.84
CA GLY A 461 7.53 -24.05 5.83
C GLY A 461 7.26 -24.53 7.23
N TYR A 462 7.89 -23.86 8.19
CA TYR A 462 7.65 -24.08 9.61
C TYR A 462 7.54 -22.75 10.36
N SER A 463 6.85 -22.78 11.49
CA SER A 463 6.58 -21.67 12.39
C SER A 463 7.16 -21.98 13.77
N ARG A 464 7.92 -21.04 14.33
CA ARG A 464 8.44 -21.07 15.71
C ARG A 464 7.80 -19.99 16.55
N GLY A 465 7.18 -20.40 17.66
CA GLY A 465 6.54 -19.53 18.64
C GLY A 465 7.09 -19.75 20.06
N ALA A 466 6.80 -18.83 20.97
CA ALA A 466 7.27 -18.83 22.36
C ALA A 466 6.90 -20.08 23.20
N GLN A 467 5.77 -20.73 22.87
CA GLN A 467 5.07 -21.64 23.80
C GLN A 467 4.93 -23.09 23.33
N HIS A 468 5.28 -23.41 22.07
CA HIS A 468 5.15 -24.78 21.54
C HIS A 468 6.55 -25.41 21.43
N SER A 469 6.70 -26.61 21.98
CA SER A 469 7.97 -27.37 21.93
C SER A 469 8.29 -27.89 20.53
N ASP A 470 7.26 -28.06 19.69
CA ASP A 470 7.37 -28.58 18.33
C ASP A 470 7.10 -27.48 17.28
N ASP A 471 7.89 -27.49 16.22
CA ASP A 471 7.76 -26.57 15.08
C ASP A 471 6.42 -26.83 14.36
N ALA A 472 5.56 -25.80 14.28
CA ALA A 472 4.31 -25.91 13.53
C ALA A 472 4.62 -25.91 12.03
N THR A 473 3.86 -26.65 11.23
CA THR A 473 4.09 -26.70 9.78
C THR A 473 3.20 -25.70 9.05
N ILE A 474 3.70 -25.12 7.97
CA ILE A 474 3.01 -24.13 7.14
C ILE A 474 2.86 -24.69 5.74
N ARG A 475 1.71 -24.43 5.11
CA ARG A 475 1.49 -24.69 3.69
C ARG A 475 0.55 -23.65 3.10
N GLY A 476 0.86 -23.16 1.91
CA GLY A 476 0.06 -22.12 1.27
C GLY A 476 0.44 -21.81 -0.16
N LYS A 477 -0.16 -20.74 -0.68
CA LYS A 477 0.09 -20.21 -2.01
C LYS A 477 0.12 -18.69 -2.04
N VAL A 478 0.73 -18.16 -3.09
CA VAL A 478 0.70 -16.75 -3.46
C VAL A 478 0.13 -16.62 -4.86
N SER A 479 -0.90 -15.81 -5.04
CA SER A 479 -1.57 -15.56 -6.32
C SER A 479 -1.84 -14.06 -6.53
N THR A 480 -2.33 -13.70 -7.71
CA THR A 480 -2.74 -12.34 -8.03
C THR A 480 -4.27 -12.23 -8.07
N LEU A 481 -4.81 -11.19 -7.45
CA LEU A 481 -6.24 -10.82 -7.53
C LEU A 481 -6.51 -10.00 -8.80
N SER A 482 -7.79 -9.82 -9.14
CA SER A 482 -8.20 -9.09 -10.34
C SER A 482 -7.79 -7.61 -10.38
N ASP A 483 -7.49 -7.00 -9.23
CA ASP A 483 -6.94 -5.64 -9.12
C ASP A 483 -5.40 -5.61 -9.10
N GLY A 484 -4.75 -6.73 -9.42
CA GLY A 484 -3.29 -6.88 -9.44
C GLY A 484 -2.63 -6.84 -8.06
N ALA A 485 -3.41 -6.94 -6.97
CA ALA A 485 -2.86 -7.15 -5.65
C ALA A 485 -2.31 -8.59 -5.50
N VAL A 486 -1.24 -8.72 -4.72
CA VAL A 486 -0.60 -10.02 -4.44
C VAL A 486 -1.24 -10.58 -3.18
N ARG A 487 -1.99 -11.68 -3.33
CA ARG A 487 -2.70 -12.39 -2.27
C ARG A 487 -1.84 -13.53 -1.73
N TRP A 488 -1.79 -13.62 -0.42
CA TRP A 488 -1.16 -14.68 0.35
C TRP A 488 -2.24 -15.46 1.10
N HIS A 489 -2.23 -16.78 0.93
CA HIS A 489 -3.15 -17.67 1.64
C HIS A 489 -2.38 -18.89 2.16
N PHE A 490 -2.45 -19.16 3.46
CA PHE A 490 -1.77 -20.30 4.06
C PHE A 490 -2.43 -20.77 5.35
N VAL A 491 -2.20 -22.04 5.71
CA VAL A 491 -2.58 -22.62 7.00
C VAL A 491 -1.35 -22.97 7.83
N THR A 492 -1.52 -22.91 9.15
CA THR A 492 -0.57 -23.41 10.14
C THR A 492 -1.16 -24.65 10.81
N SER A 493 -0.39 -25.73 10.80
CA SER A 493 -0.79 -27.01 11.34
C SER A 493 0.11 -27.46 12.49
N TYR A 494 -0.51 -27.86 13.59
CA TYR A 494 0.14 -28.44 14.77
C TYR A 494 -0.28 -29.91 14.86
N ASP A 495 0.67 -30.81 15.13
CA ASP A 495 0.42 -32.25 15.23
C ASP A 495 -0.35 -32.84 14.04
N GLY A 496 -0.06 -32.32 12.83
CA GLY A 496 -0.71 -32.72 11.59
C GLY A 496 -2.14 -32.18 11.40
N ARG A 497 -2.68 -31.40 12.34
CA ARG A 497 -4.02 -30.79 12.26
C ARG A 497 -3.93 -29.33 11.88
N MET A 498 -4.68 -28.93 10.85
CA MET A 498 -4.84 -27.52 10.49
C MET A 498 -5.58 -26.82 11.64
N GLN A 499 -4.98 -25.78 12.21
CA GLN A 499 -5.59 -25.03 13.31
C GLN A 499 -5.89 -23.60 12.92
N TRP A 500 -4.94 -22.94 12.25
CA TRP A 500 -5.05 -21.52 11.91
C TRP A 500 -4.93 -21.31 10.41
N GLY A 501 -5.83 -20.51 9.85
CA GLY A 501 -5.76 -19.97 8.49
C GLY A 501 -5.27 -18.52 8.49
N ALA A 502 -4.65 -18.10 7.40
CA ALA A 502 -4.19 -16.74 7.20
C ALA A 502 -4.44 -16.28 5.76
N GLU A 503 -5.04 -15.10 5.63
CA GLU A 503 -5.31 -14.40 4.37
C GLU A 503 -4.68 -13.01 4.43
N GLY A 504 -3.86 -12.67 3.44
CA GLY A 504 -3.10 -11.42 3.47
C GLY A 504 -2.83 -10.82 2.10
N VAL A 505 -2.53 -9.52 2.12
CA VAL A 505 -2.21 -8.72 0.94
C VAL A 505 -0.81 -8.17 1.10
N GLN A 506 0.02 -8.34 0.07
CA GLN A 506 1.34 -7.71 0.04
C GLN A 506 1.20 -6.21 -0.17
N VAL A 507 1.82 -5.44 0.71
CA VAL A 507 1.84 -3.98 0.65
C VAL A 507 3.02 -3.55 -0.24
N GLY A 508 2.79 -2.65 -1.19
CA GLY A 508 3.81 -2.20 -2.15
C GLY A 508 3.93 -3.10 -3.38
N HIS A 509 5.11 -3.11 -4.00
CA HIS A 509 5.41 -3.87 -5.22
C HIS A 509 5.82 -5.33 -4.91
N VAL A 510 6.14 -6.14 -5.92
CA VAL A 510 6.72 -7.47 -5.75
C VAL A 510 8.02 -7.42 -4.93
N CYS A 511 8.23 -8.41 -4.04
CA CYS A 511 9.38 -8.42 -3.12
C CYS A 511 9.52 -7.11 -2.30
N SER A 512 8.40 -6.53 -1.86
CA SER A 512 8.37 -5.31 -1.06
C SER A 512 8.74 -5.58 0.41
N ALA A 513 9.61 -4.75 0.98
CA ALA A 513 9.97 -4.80 2.39
C ALA A 513 8.83 -4.30 3.32
N ALA A 514 7.79 -3.67 2.78
CA ALA A 514 6.60 -3.35 3.55
C ALA A 514 5.84 -4.60 4.01
N GLY A 515 6.10 -5.76 3.39
CA GLY A 515 5.59 -7.05 3.86
C GLY A 515 4.13 -7.30 3.51
N VAL A 516 3.49 -8.15 4.31
CA VAL A 516 2.13 -8.66 4.06
C VAL A 516 1.25 -8.38 5.27
N ALA A 517 0.14 -7.68 5.05
CA ALA A 517 -0.86 -7.37 6.07
C ALA A 517 -2.11 -8.22 5.84
N GLY A 518 -2.65 -8.81 6.89
CA GLY A 518 -3.75 -9.76 6.73
C GLY A 518 -4.49 -10.09 8.01
N ILE A 519 -5.36 -11.09 7.90
CA ILE A 519 -6.21 -11.60 8.96
C ILE A 519 -5.89 -13.07 9.18
N TRP A 520 -5.75 -13.47 10.43
CA TRP A 520 -5.73 -14.87 10.82
C TRP A 520 -7.12 -15.27 11.33
N THR A 521 -7.51 -16.51 11.09
CA THR A 521 -8.76 -17.12 11.56
C THR A 521 -8.53 -18.59 11.93
N GLY A 522 -9.52 -19.27 12.51
CA GLY A 522 -9.49 -20.73 12.57
C GLY A 522 -9.49 -21.33 11.16
N ALA A 523 -8.73 -22.42 10.94
CA ALA A 523 -8.49 -22.98 9.61
C ALA A 523 -9.76 -23.56 8.93
N HIS A 524 -10.81 -23.80 9.69
CA HIS A 524 -12.08 -24.32 9.19
C HIS A 524 -13.15 -23.24 9.03
N HIS A 525 -12.88 -22.03 9.52
CA HIS A 525 -13.78 -20.88 9.49
C HIS A 525 -15.16 -21.21 10.09
N ASP A 526 -15.13 -21.92 11.22
CA ASP A 526 -16.32 -22.21 12.00
C ASP A 526 -16.93 -20.88 12.50
N ARG A 527 -18.24 -20.88 12.75
CA ARG A 527 -18.98 -19.65 13.10
C ARG A 527 -18.39 -18.89 14.29
N ASP A 528 -17.81 -19.63 15.23
CA ASP A 528 -17.28 -19.11 16.49
C ASP A 528 -15.74 -19.03 16.46
N ASP A 529 -15.10 -19.26 15.30
CA ASP A 529 -13.66 -19.11 15.17
C ASP A 529 -13.27 -17.64 15.41
N PRO A 530 -12.22 -17.37 16.21
CA PRO A 530 -11.72 -16.02 16.37
C PRO A 530 -11.05 -15.52 15.09
N ALA A 531 -11.01 -14.20 14.93
CA ALA A 531 -10.25 -13.53 13.90
C ALA A 531 -9.43 -12.37 14.48
N GLY A 532 -8.30 -12.06 13.87
CA GLY A 532 -7.50 -10.91 14.26
C GLY A 532 -6.48 -10.50 13.20
N PRO A 533 -5.85 -9.32 13.36
CA PRO A 533 -4.92 -8.82 12.37
C PRO A 533 -3.53 -9.40 12.56
N PHE A 534 -2.80 -9.51 11.45
CA PHE A 534 -1.37 -9.72 11.47
C PHE A 534 -0.66 -8.83 10.45
N TRP A 535 0.62 -8.58 10.72
CA TRP A 535 1.55 -8.00 9.76
C TRP A 535 2.84 -8.80 9.77
N MET A 536 3.28 -9.29 8.61
CA MET A 536 4.55 -10.01 8.48
C MET A 536 5.54 -9.32 7.57
N VAL A 537 6.81 -9.31 7.97
CA VAL A 537 7.93 -8.69 7.25
C VAL A 537 9.08 -9.69 7.11
N LYS A 538 9.83 -9.59 6.01
CA LYS A 538 10.97 -10.46 5.74
C LYS A 538 12.23 -9.98 6.49
N VAL A 539 12.96 -10.91 7.09
CA VAL A 539 14.12 -10.64 7.96
C VAL A 539 15.33 -11.47 7.54
N SER A 540 16.54 -10.97 7.78
CA SER A 540 17.81 -11.69 7.53
C SER A 540 18.25 -12.56 8.70
N ASP A 541 17.83 -12.20 9.90
CA ASP A 541 18.29 -12.79 11.16
C ASP A 541 17.14 -13.44 11.92
N GLY A 542 17.40 -14.65 12.43
CA GLY A 542 16.54 -15.31 13.39
C GLY A 542 16.54 -14.57 14.73
N LEU A 543 15.46 -14.71 15.50
CA LEU A 543 15.42 -14.16 16.86
C LEU A 543 16.42 -14.89 17.79
N PRO A 544 17.11 -14.17 18.69
CA PRO A 544 17.87 -14.82 19.76
C PRO A 544 16.97 -15.71 20.62
N ASN A 545 17.53 -16.83 21.10
CA ASN A 545 16.80 -17.77 21.95
C ASN A 545 16.16 -17.06 23.16
N GLY A 546 14.86 -17.30 23.39
CA GLY A 546 14.12 -16.75 24.53
C GLY A 546 13.50 -15.36 24.31
N VAL A 547 13.82 -14.63 23.22
CA VAL A 547 13.24 -13.30 22.94
C VAL A 547 11.72 -13.37 22.74
N LEU A 548 11.22 -14.43 22.10
CA LEU A 548 9.78 -14.65 21.93
C LEU A 548 9.03 -14.76 23.27
N ASN A 549 9.71 -15.15 24.35
CA ASN A 549 9.11 -15.33 25.68
C ASN A 549 9.10 -14.03 26.50
N THR A 550 9.73 -12.96 26.01
CA THR A 550 9.88 -11.68 26.73
C THR A 550 8.82 -10.63 26.40
N LEU A 551 7.92 -10.92 25.46
CA LEU A 551 6.87 -10.01 25.00
C LEU A 551 5.47 -10.44 25.44
N HIS A 552 5.39 -11.06 26.63
CA HIS A 552 4.14 -11.49 27.25
C HIS A 552 3.53 -10.41 28.13
#